data_AF-A0A815STX2-F1
#
_entry.id   AF-A0A815STX2-F1
#
_cell.length_a   1.000
_cell.length_b   1.000
_cell.length_c   1.000
_cell.angle_alpha   90.00
_cell.angle_beta   90.00
_cell.angle_gamma   90.00
#
_symmetry.space_group_name_H-M   'P 1'
#
loop_
_entity.id
_entity.type
_entity.pdbx_description
1 polymer ?
#
loop_
_entity_poly.entity_id
_entity_poly.type
_entity_poly.pdbx_seq_one_letter_code
_entity_poly.pdbx_strand_id
1 'polypeptide(L)'
;VNHIRQDKEEPSVCRLFLYVPVQFRTKNITNNNFQHAFDDAKNVMKSYKDMNDSFIGVPLVTDTETFDTKRSESLYENLRSYGYTDSINVIYEGYWTFKMYDFILRTDIDVFIYRHFATYIPSNCTFIIGPGKYATNFNKRKLRRIANDMGFAHANISDMGSTWYGSPYDAYLVANQTLHSMLWLAQYEFAMPEREYKLGMLMWPQWHYGVLLLYGQHLALNHLVAINQIRILIGQHLLDQSTTDNTVEYITQGTRLNLHCWHTDERFSKFAFKDGEYNRTELKQYKDDKSAQAYAMRMALESKYMTLEEMAAYGRNKSLPS
;
A
#
# COMPACT_ATOMS: atom_id res chain seq x y z
N VAL A 1 -5.92 -17.32 -0.75
CA VAL A 1 -4.52 -17.74 -0.97
C VAL A 1 -3.94 -18.10 0.38
N ASN A 2 -4.17 -19.33 0.84
CA ASN A 2 -3.63 -19.87 2.09
C ASN A 2 -3.56 -21.40 1.97
N HIS A 3 -2.54 -21.98 2.60
CA HIS A 3 -2.12 -23.38 2.64
C HIS A 3 -1.11 -23.82 1.58
N ILE A 4 0.17 -23.59 1.89
CA ILE A 4 1.25 -24.49 1.49
C ILE A 4 1.34 -25.55 2.60
N ARG A 5 1.08 -26.82 2.25
CA ARG A 5 0.96 -27.95 3.18
C ARG A 5 2.30 -28.31 3.82
N GLN A 6 2.21 -28.60 5.12
CA GLN A 6 3.16 -29.41 5.88
C GLN A 6 3.07 -30.87 5.42
N ASP A 7 4.19 -31.48 5.07
CA ASP A 7 4.52 -32.85 5.47
C ASP A 7 6.03 -33.08 5.34
N LYS A 8 6.64 -33.29 6.51
CA LYS A 8 7.88 -34.00 6.87
C LYS A 8 9.11 -33.88 5.93
N GLU A 9 10.17 -33.32 6.52
CA GLU A 9 11.50 -32.99 5.97
C GLU A 9 11.56 -31.59 5.31
N GLU A 10 11.43 -30.52 6.11
CA GLU A 10 11.25 -29.13 5.64
C GLU A 10 12.33 -28.63 4.67
N PRO A 11 12.02 -28.43 3.37
CA PRO A 11 12.66 -27.36 2.62
C PRO A 11 12.09 -26.04 3.14
N SER A 12 12.95 -25.05 3.42
CA SER A 12 12.59 -23.72 3.92
C SER A 12 11.34 -23.14 3.24
N VAL A 13 10.19 -23.19 3.91
CA VAL A 13 8.92 -22.66 3.38
C VAL A 13 8.90 -21.14 3.60
N CYS A 14 9.02 -20.37 2.52
CA CYS A 14 8.83 -18.92 2.55
C CYS A 14 7.33 -18.59 2.66
N ARG A 15 6.94 -17.93 3.74
CA ARG A 15 5.55 -17.51 4.03
C ARG A 15 5.37 -16.06 3.65
N LEU A 16 4.39 -15.78 2.78
CA LEU A 16 4.05 -14.45 2.29
C LEU A 16 2.68 -14.00 2.78
N PHE A 17 2.60 -12.77 3.30
CA PHE A 17 1.33 -12.06 3.49
C PHE A 17 1.09 -11.07 2.35
N LEU A 18 0.05 -11.30 1.55
CA LEU A 18 -0.40 -10.35 0.52
C LEU A 18 -1.50 -9.46 1.11
N TYR A 19 -1.20 -8.17 1.23
CA TYR A 19 -2.15 -7.17 1.65
C TYR A 19 -2.53 -6.25 0.48
N VAL A 20 -3.82 -6.24 0.16
CA VAL A 20 -4.41 -5.34 -0.84
C VAL A 20 -5.50 -4.51 -0.14
N PRO A 21 -5.37 -3.18 -0.06
CA PRO A 21 -6.36 -2.35 0.59
C PRO A 21 -7.63 -2.29 -0.27
N VAL A 22 -8.74 -2.82 0.25
CA VAL A 22 -10.06 -2.70 -0.39
C VAL A 22 -10.90 -1.75 0.44
N GLN A 23 -11.19 -0.56 -0.09
CA GLN A 23 -12.16 0.33 0.52
C GLN A 23 -13.58 -0.13 0.13
N PHE A 24 -14.24 -0.91 0.98
CA PHE A 24 -15.65 -1.21 0.80
C PHE A 24 -16.50 0.03 1.12
N ARG A 25 -16.72 0.90 0.13
CA ARG A 25 -17.81 1.89 0.21
C ARG A 25 -19.09 1.29 -0.35
N THR A 26 -19.78 0.49 0.45
CA THR A 26 -21.19 0.18 0.17
C THR A 26 -22.00 1.45 0.46
N LYS A 27 -22.86 1.85 -0.49
CA LYS A 27 -23.75 3.02 -0.32
C LYS A 27 -24.66 2.82 0.90
N ASN A 28 -24.96 3.93 1.58
CA ASN A 28 -25.65 4.05 2.87
C ASN A 28 -24.90 3.50 4.08
N ILE A 29 -23.80 4.19 4.37
CA ILE A 29 -23.05 4.20 5.62
C ILE A 29 -23.87 4.81 6.80
N THR A 30 -25.18 5.02 6.66
CA THR A 30 -26.07 5.41 7.78
C THR A 30 -26.74 4.22 8.46
N ASN A 31 -26.81 3.05 7.80
CA ASN A 31 -27.54 1.88 8.33
C ASN A 31 -26.64 0.66 8.57
N ASN A 32 -25.36 0.74 8.27
CA ASN A 32 -24.41 -0.23 8.80
C ASN A 32 -24.04 0.26 10.19
N ASN A 33 -24.48 -0.46 11.23
CA ASN A 33 -24.05 -0.26 12.61
C ASN A 33 -22.55 -0.55 12.65
N PHE A 34 -21.74 0.41 12.22
CA PHE A 34 -20.31 0.33 12.12
C PHE A 34 -19.74 -0.42 13.33
N GLN A 35 -19.41 -1.68 13.10
CA GLN A 35 -18.40 -2.39 13.84
C GLN A 35 -17.14 -2.15 13.00
N HIS A 36 -16.59 -0.94 13.07
CA HIS A 36 -15.22 -0.73 12.60
C HIS A 36 -14.27 -1.39 13.61
N ALA A 37 -13.05 -1.75 13.17
CA ALA A 37 -11.98 -2.21 14.06
C ALA A 37 -11.72 -1.28 15.27
N PHE A 38 -12.15 -0.01 15.18
CA PHE A 38 -12.12 0.99 16.24
C PHE A 38 -13.23 0.87 17.31
N ASP A 39 -14.35 0.18 17.04
CA ASP A 39 -15.49 0.09 17.97
C ASP A 39 -15.32 -1.01 19.02
N ASP A 40 -14.48 -2.02 18.76
CA ASP A 40 -14.06 -3.00 19.77
C ASP A 40 -13.11 -2.39 20.81
N ALA A 41 -12.26 -1.43 20.40
CA ALA A 41 -11.43 -0.68 21.33
C ALA A 41 -12.26 0.16 22.32
N LYS A 42 -13.38 0.75 21.88
CA LYS A 42 -14.30 1.53 22.74
C LYS A 42 -15.05 0.68 23.77
N ASN A 43 -15.33 -0.58 23.48
CA ASN A 43 -16.03 -1.47 24.43
C ASN A 43 -15.10 -1.94 25.56
N VAL A 44 -13.80 -2.01 25.32
CA VAL A 44 -12.78 -2.29 26.35
C VAL A 44 -12.58 -1.05 27.27
N MET A 45 -12.65 0.16 26.71
CA MET A 45 -12.49 1.43 27.44
C MET A 45 -13.62 1.77 28.43
N LYS A 46 -14.80 1.15 28.34
CA LYS A 46 -15.93 1.42 29.26
C LYS A 46 -15.67 1.00 30.71
N SER A 47 -14.55 0.35 31.00
CA SER A 47 -14.19 -0.11 32.35
C SER A 47 -13.25 0.82 33.13
N TYR A 48 -12.79 1.94 32.54
CA TYR A 48 -11.79 2.79 33.19
C TYR A 48 -12.19 4.26 33.21
N LYS A 49 -12.11 4.87 34.40
CA LYS A 49 -12.23 6.31 34.62
C LYS A 49 -10.87 6.84 35.06
N ASP A 50 -10.33 7.83 34.35
CA ASP A 50 -9.74 8.95 35.07
C ASP A 50 -9.77 10.25 34.26
N MET A 51 -9.89 11.33 35.01
CA MET A 51 -10.00 12.72 34.55
C MET A 51 -8.61 13.36 34.55
N ASN A 52 -8.19 13.98 33.45
CA ASN A 52 -7.39 15.20 33.54
C ASN A 52 -7.24 15.95 32.21
N ASP A 53 -7.40 17.27 32.35
CA ASP A 53 -7.23 18.30 31.34
C ASP A 53 -5.76 18.62 31.07
N SER A 54 -5.51 19.01 29.81
CA SER A 54 -4.46 19.93 29.33
C SER A 54 -3.06 19.41 28.89
N PHE A 55 -2.64 20.01 27.76
CA PHE A 55 -1.29 20.25 27.18
C PHE A 55 -0.67 19.36 26.09
N ILE A 56 -0.42 20.03 24.94
CA ILE A 56 0.79 20.18 24.10
C ILE A 56 1.88 19.09 24.18
N GLY A 57 2.32 18.67 22.99
CA GLY A 57 3.58 17.95 22.76
C GLY A 57 3.34 16.46 22.55
N VAL A 58 3.37 16.00 21.31
CA VAL A 58 3.33 14.56 21.00
C VAL A 58 4.55 13.91 21.67
N PRO A 59 4.36 13.09 22.72
CA PRO A 59 5.47 12.53 23.49
C PRO A 59 6.19 11.45 22.68
N LEU A 60 7.52 11.42 22.80
CA LEU A 60 8.33 10.26 22.44
C LEU A 60 8.01 9.10 23.38
N VAL A 61 7.92 7.92 22.79
CA VAL A 61 7.21 6.72 23.24
C VAL A 61 7.91 6.03 24.42
N THR A 62 7.23 5.91 25.56
CA THR A 62 7.52 4.89 26.60
C THR A 62 6.27 4.22 27.19
N ASP A 63 5.05 4.60 26.76
CA ASP A 63 3.80 3.96 27.18
C ASP A 63 2.96 3.64 25.93
N THR A 64 2.82 2.36 25.63
CA THR A 64 2.16 1.84 24.42
C THR A 64 0.63 1.92 24.49
N GLU A 65 0.03 1.94 25.68
CA GLU A 65 -1.43 1.80 25.84
C GLU A 65 -2.16 3.15 25.70
N THR A 66 -1.63 4.21 26.31
CA THR A 66 -2.21 5.56 26.21
C THR A 66 -2.00 6.21 24.83
N PHE A 67 -0.92 5.83 24.14
CA PHE A 67 -0.56 6.39 22.83
C PHE A 67 -1.48 5.88 21.72
N ASP A 68 -1.87 4.61 21.73
CA ASP A 68 -2.65 4.01 20.65
C ASP A 68 -4.07 4.60 20.55
N THR A 69 -4.74 4.90 21.67
CA THR A 69 -6.07 5.54 21.65
C THR A 69 -6.02 6.98 21.14
N LYS A 70 -5.17 7.83 21.72
CA LYS A 70 -5.05 9.25 21.33
C LYS A 70 -4.58 9.41 19.88
N ARG A 71 -3.67 8.54 19.45
CA ARG A 71 -3.25 8.47 18.04
C ARG A 71 -4.40 8.09 17.14
N SER A 72 -5.15 7.05 17.47
CA SER A 72 -6.29 6.58 16.68
C SER A 72 -7.35 7.67 16.53
N GLU A 73 -7.68 8.37 17.61
CA GLU A 73 -8.55 9.54 17.59
C GLU A 73 -8.01 10.64 16.68
N SER A 74 -6.72 10.98 16.80
CA SER A 74 -6.09 12.01 15.97
C SER A 74 -6.05 11.63 14.48
N LEU A 75 -5.78 10.36 14.15
CA LEU A 75 -5.84 9.83 12.79
C LEU A 75 -7.27 9.93 12.25
N TYR A 76 -8.27 9.55 13.04
CA TYR A 76 -9.67 9.67 12.65
C TYR A 76 -10.07 11.14 12.40
N GLU A 77 -9.79 12.04 13.34
CA GLU A 77 -10.15 13.45 13.24
C GLU A 77 -9.52 14.13 12.01
N ASN A 78 -8.24 13.87 11.77
CA ASN A 78 -7.46 14.59 10.76
C ASN A 78 -7.42 13.90 9.39
N LEU A 79 -7.59 12.57 9.35
CA LEU A 79 -7.37 11.77 8.14
C LEU A 79 -8.61 10.98 7.69
N ARG A 80 -9.77 11.05 8.38
CA ARG A 80 -11.00 10.35 7.95
C ARG A 80 -11.45 10.68 6.52
N SER A 81 -11.14 11.87 6.02
CA SER A 81 -11.47 12.25 4.64
C SER A 81 -10.49 11.66 3.61
N TYR A 82 -9.32 11.24 4.05
CA TYR A 82 -8.29 10.66 3.19
C TYR A 82 -8.52 9.15 3.02
N GLY A 83 -8.97 8.76 1.83
CA GLY A 83 -9.46 7.40 1.57
C GLY A 83 -8.43 6.27 1.66
N TYR A 84 -7.13 6.58 1.77
CA TYR A 84 -6.05 5.59 1.77
C TYR A 84 -5.39 5.39 3.14
N THR A 85 -5.85 6.06 4.21
CA THR A 85 -5.27 5.93 5.57
C THR A 85 -5.27 4.48 6.05
N ASP A 86 -6.39 3.78 5.87
CA ASP A 86 -6.56 2.39 6.31
C ASP A 86 -5.54 1.44 5.66
N SER A 87 -5.07 1.76 4.44
CA SER A 87 -4.08 0.96 3.72
C SER A 87 -2.71 0.91 4.40
N ILE A 88 -2.42 1.87 5.28
CA ILE A 88 -1.21 1.92 6.09
C ILE A 88 -1.51 1.56 7.54
N ASN A 89 -2.65 2.02 8.08
CA ASN A 89 -3.00 1.80 9.48
C ASN A 89 -3.09 0.31 9.84
N VAL A 90 -3.65 -0.51 8.95
CA VAL A 90 -3.74 -1.96 9.21
C VAL A 90 -2.38 -2.66 9.23
N ILE A 91 -1.36 -2.11 8.55
CA ILE A 91 0.02 -2.63 8.62
C ILE A 91 0.58 -2.33 10.01
N TYR A 92 0.32 -1.14 10.53
CA TYR A 92 0.75 -0.80 11.89
C TYR A 92 0.03 -1.66 12.95
N GLU A 93 -1.31 -1.61 12.98
CA GLU A 93 -2.11 -2.29 14.01
C GLU A 93 -2.08 -3.82 13.89
N GLY A 94 -2.08 -4.32 12.65
CA GLY A 94 -2.12 -5.75 12.34
C GLY A 94 -0.78 -6.47 12.50
N TYR A 95 0.30 -5.78 12.89
CA TYR A 95 1.65 -6.35 12.96
C TYR A 95 1.69 -7.67 13.71
N TRP A 96 1.01 -7.76 14.86
CA TRP A 96 0.98 -8.98 15.67
C TRP A 96 0.36 -10.19 14.98
N THR A 97 -0.55 -9.95 14.02
CA THR A 97 -1.21 -11.00 13.23
C THR A 97 -0.33 -11.52 12.10
N PHE A 98 0.53 -10.67 11.52
CA PHE A 98 1.32 -11.03 10.36
C PHE A 98 2.85 -11.10 10.62
N LYS A 99 3.33 -10.81 11.84
CA LYS A 99 4.76 -10.92 12.17
C LYS A 99 5.36 -12.31 11.96
N MET A 100 4.52 -13.32 11.85
CA MET A 100 4.92 -14.71 11.61
C MET A 100 5.27 -15.00 10.15
N TYR A 101 4.96 -14.11 9.21
CA TYR A 101 5.34 -14.29 7.80
C TYR A 101 6.78 -13.85 7.60
N ASP A 102 7.45 -14.41 6.59
CA ASP A 102 8.84 -14.05 6.30
C ASP A 102 8.89 -12.74 5.50
N PHE A 103 7.88 -12.51 4.65
CA PHE A 103 7.73 -11.28 3.87
C PHE A 103 6.27 -10.81 3.81
N ILE A 104 6.11 -9.51 3.59
CA ILE A 104 4.84 -8.85 3.31
C ILE A 104 4.94 -8.14 1.98
N LEU A 105 3.93 -8.33 1.14
CA LEU A 105 3.67 -7.46 0.00
C LEU A 105 2.47 -6.57 0.33
N ARG A 106 2.69 -5.27 0.43
CA ARG A 106 1.62 -4.26 0.33
C ARG A 106 1.64 -3.69 -1.08
N THR A 107 0.51 -3.70 -1.76
CA THR A 107 0.36 -3.17 -3.12
C THR A 107 -0.98 -2.44 -3.26
N ASP A 108 -1.11 -1.57 -4.26
CA ASP A 108 -2.38 -0.95 -4.59
C ASP A 108 -3.35 -1.97 -5.22
N ILE A 109 -4.66 -1.68 -5.17
CA ILE A 109 -5.70 -2.56 -5.72
C ILE A 109 -5.72 -2.59 -7.25
N ASP A 110 -5.20 -1.55 -7.89
CA ASP A 110 -5.14 -1.40 -9.34
C ASP A 110 -3.83 -1.97 -9.91
N VAL A 111 -3.41 -3.12 -9.37
CA VAL A 111 -2.18 -3.80 -9.73
C VAL A 111 -2.47 -5.26 -10.08
N PHE A 112 -1.83 -5.76 -11.14
CA PHE A 112 -1.74 -7.19 -11.40
C PHE A 112 -0.44 -7.77 -10.83
N ILE A 113 -0.54 -8.77 -9.97
CA ILE A 113 0.63 -9.57 -9.57
C ILE A 113 1.08 -10.39 -10.77
N TYR A 114 2.37 -10.32 -11.11
CA TYR A 114 2.95 -11.00 -12.26
C TYR A 114 3.51 -12.36 -11.88
N ARG A 115 3.64 -13.27 -12.85
CA ARG A 115 4.01 -14.68 -12.60
C ARG A 115 5.35 -14.85 -11.86
N HIS A 116 6.32 -13.98 -12.09
CA HIS A 116 7.67 -14.09 -11.48
C HIS A 116 7.67 -13.81 -9.99
N PHE A 117 6.62 -13.15 -9.48
CA PHE A 117 6.45 -12.93 -8.05
C PHE A 117 6.38 -14.23 -7.25
N ALA A 118 5.83 -15.31 -7.84
CA ALA A 118 5.69 -16.59 -7.16
C ALA A 118 7.02 -17.24 -6.76
N THR A 119 8.13 -16.87 -7.43
CA THR A 119 9.47 -17.44 -7.19
C THR A 119 10.47 -16.40 -6.70
N TYR A 120 10.05 -15.14 -6.54
CA TYR A 120 10.95 -14.07 -6.17
C TYR A 120 11.01 -13.91 -4.65
N ILE A 121 12.22 -13.87 -4.09
CA ILE A 121 12.49 -13.64 -2.67
C ILE A 121 13.49 -12.49 -2.57
N PRO A 122 13.24 -11.44 -1.76
CA PRO A 122 14.17 -10.33 -1.58
C PRO A 122 15.50 -10.82 -1.02
N SER A 123 16.59 -10.56 -1.75
CA SER A 123 17.93 -10.86 -1.26
C SER A 123 18.30 -9.96 -0.08
N ASN A 124 19.00 -10.52 0.91
CA ASN A 124 19.62 -9.79 2.02
C ASN A 124 18.65 -8.98 2.90
N CYS A 125 17.43 -9.46 3.12
CA CYS A 125 16.42 -8.79 3.95
C CYS A 125 16.20 -7.30 3.57
N THR A 126 16.34 -6.96 2.28
CA THR A 126 16.20 -5.57 1.83
C THR A 126 14.73 -5.24 1.63
N PHE A 127 14.29 -4.10 2.15
CA PHE A 127 12.93 -3.63 1.97
C PHE A 127 12.79 -2.95 0.59
N ILE A 128 12.09 -3.59 -0.33
CA ILE A 128 11.95 -3.14 -1.71
C ILE A 128 10.72 -2.25 -1.83
N ILE A 129 10.89 -1.10 -2.49
CA ILE A 129 9.82 -0.11 -2.69
C ILE A 129 9.66 0.16 -4.17
N GLY A 130 8.42 0.15 -4.67
CA GLY A 130 8.12 0.52 -6.04
C GLY A 130 8.29 2.02 -6.33
N PRO A 131 8.32 2.45 -7.60
CA PRO A 131 8.35 3.86 -7.98
C PRO A 131 7.01 4.57 -7.78
N GLY A 132 7.03 5.84 -7.34
CA GLY A 132 5.84 6.60 -6.95
C GLY A 132 5.33 7.64 -7.96
N LYS A 133 6.14 8.06 -8.94
CA LYS A 133 5.90 9.11 -9.96
C LYS A 133 5.11 10.34 -9.48
N TYR A 134 5.37 10.78 -8.24
CA TYR A 134 4.82 12.02 -7.70
C TYR A 134 5.91 13.07 -7.51
N ALA A 135 7.19 12.71 -7.57
CA ALA A 135 8.28 13.60 -7.21
C ALA A 135 8.50 14.71 -8.25
N THR A 136 8.26 15.95 -7.86
CA THR A 136 8.60 17.16 -8.59
C THR A 136 9.72 17.91 -7.85
N ASN A 137 10.39 18.85 -8.51
CA ASN A 137 11.35 19.71 -7.80
C ASN A 137 10.68 20.59 -6.72
N PHE A 138 9.37 20.84 -6.84
CA PHE A 138 8.62 21.55 -5.82
C PHE A 138 8.44 20.69 -4.56
N ASN A 139 7.80 19.51 -4.67
CA ASN A 139 7.55 18.69 -3.48
C ASN A 139 8.84 18.15 -2.86
N LYS A 140 9.88 17.80 -3.61
CA LYS A 140 11.17 17.39 -3.03
C LYS A 140 11.75 18.45 -2.11
N ARG A 141 11.72 19.73 -2.51
CA ARG A 141 12.18 20.85 -1.67
C ARG A 141 11.27 21.07 -0.47
N LYS A 142 9.94 21.03 -0.68
CA LYS A 142 8.97 21.21 0.41
C LYS A 142 9.08 20.10 1.45
N LEU A 143 9.14 18.83 1.04
CA LEU A 143 9.30 17.67 1.92
C LEU A 143 10.62 17.71 2.69
N ARG A 144 11.71 18.15 2.07
CA ARG A 144 12.98 18.34 2.79
C ARG A 144 12.90 19.42 3.87
N ARG A 145 12.21 20.55 3.60
CA ARG A 145 11.94 21.56 4.64
C ARG A 145 11.10 20.95 5.77
N ILE A 146 10.02 20.26 5.44
CA ILE A 146 9.11 19.65 6.44
C ILE A 146 9.87 18.63 7.29
N ALA A 147 10.73 17.81 6.70
CA ALA A 147 11.58 16.89 7.44
C ALA A 147 12.43 17.64 8.48
N ASN A 148 13.05 18.76 8.11
CA ASN A 148 13.80 19.58 9.06
C ASN A 148 12.90 20.15 10.17
N ASP A 149 11.71 20.64 9.84
CA ASP A 149 10.75 21.20 10.82
C ASP A 149 10.26 20.13 11.81
N MET A 150 10.16 18.87 11.36
CA MET A 150 9.83 17.71 12.20
C MET A 150 11.04 17.15 12.99
N GLY A 151 12.24 17.67 12.77
CA GLY A 151 13.47 17.12 13.35
C GLY A 151 13.92 15.79 12.74
N PHE A 152 13.43 15.43 11.55
CA PHE A 152 13.81 14.21 10.85
C PHE A 152 15.10 14.37 10.07
N ALA A 153 15.97 13.37 10.19
CA ALA A 153 17.05 13.13 9.23
C ALA A 153 16.48 12.87 7.82
N HIS A 154 17.27 13.15 6.77
CA HIS A 154 16.81 13.02 5.38
C HIS A 154 17.86 12.41 4.46
N ALA A 155 17.59 11.20 3.94
CA ALA A 155 18.51 10.43 3.09
C ALA A 155 18.60 10.91 1.63
N ASN A 156 17.82 11.93 1.22
CA ASN A 156 17.74 12.44 -0.16
C ASN A 156 17.26 11.40 -1.19
N ILE A 157 16.43 10.48 -0.74
CA ILE A 157 15.77 9.51 -1.61
C ILE A 157 14.42 10.09 -2.03
N SER A 158 14.05 9.93 -3.30
CA SER A 158 12.82 10.50 -3.83
C SER A 158 12.04 9.50 -4.65
N ASP A 159 10.77 9.83 -4.89
CA ASP A 159 9.87 9.08 -5.76
C ASP A 159 9.61 7.62 -5.33
N MET A 160 9.57 7.39 -4.02
CA MET A 160 9.22 6.12 -3.40
C MET A 160 7.70 5.92 -3.44
N GLY A 161 7.26 4.89 -4.17
CA GLY A 161 5.87 4.51 -4.37
C GLY A 161 5.26 3.74 -3.22
N SER A 162 3.97 3.45 -3.34
CA SER A 162 3.15 2.87 -2.28
C SER A 162 3.36 1.36 -2.15
N THR A 163 3.89 0.66 -3.16
CA THR A 163 4.12 -0.79 -3.09
C THR A 163 5.37 -1.12 -2.30
N TRP A 164 5.23 -1.99 -1.30
CA TRP A 164 6.29 -2.41 -0.39
C TRP A 164 6.43 -3.92 -0.40
N TYR A 165 7.67 -4.39 -0.45
CA TYR A 165 7.97 -5.81 -0.35
C TYR A 165 9.20 -6.05 0.53
N GLY A 166 9.00 -6.65 1.70
CA GLY A 166 10.08 -6.87 2.67
C GLY A 166 9.61 -7.49 3.97
N SER A 167 10.41 -7.40 5.02
CA SER A 167 10.09 -8.03 6.30
C SER A 167 8.86 -7.39 6.98
N PRO A 168 8.10 -8.15 7.79
CA PRO A 168 7.01 -7.59 8.58
C PRO A 168 7.42 -6.43 9.49
N TYR A 169 8.61 -6.53 10.08
CA TYR A 169 9.10 -5.52 11.03
C TYR A 169 9.41 -4.20 10.31
N ASP A 170 10.05 -4.26 9.15
CA ASP A 170 10.29 -3.08 8.32
C ASP A 170 8.98 -2.44 7.88
N ALA A 171 8.01 -3.24 7.42
CA ALA A 171 6.69 -2.75 7.03
C ALA A 171 5.97 -2.06 8.20
N TYR A 172 6.05 -2.63 9.40
CA TYR A 172 5.51 -2.05 10.62
C TYR A 172 6.17 -0.71 10.97
N LEU A 173 7.51 -0.63 10.96
CA LEU A 173 8.25 0.60 11.22
C LEU A 173 7.89 1.70 10.23
N VAL A 174 7.89 1.37 8.94
CA VAL A 174 7.53 2.31 7.86
C VAL A 174 6.08 2.76 7.98
N ALA A 175 5.15 1.85 8.27
CA ALA A 175 3.74 2.19 8.46
C ALA A 175 3.55 3.14 9.65
N ASN A 176 4.19 2.84 10.78
CA ASN A 176 4.13 3.67 11.97
C ASN A 176 4.57 5.11 11.67
N GLN A 177 5.76 5.25 11.08
CA GLN A 177 6.36 6.55 10.79
C GLN A 177 5.62 7.28 9.67
N THR A 178 5.04 6.55 8.71
CA THR A 178 4.21 7.11 7.63
C THR A 178 2.95 7.75 8.21
N LEU A 179 2.23 7.08 9.10
CA LEU A 179 1.02 7.61 9.74
C LEU A 179 1.31 8.87 10.56
N HIS A 180 2.40 8.87 11.32
CA HIS A 180 2.87 10.05 12.05
C HIS A 180 3.13 11.23 11.10
N SER A 181 3.82 10.97 9.99
CA SER A 181 4.13 11.98 8.98
C SER A 181 2.88 12.48 8.24
N MET A 182 1.94 11.60 7.90
CA MET A 182 0.65 11.95 7.31
C MET A 182 -0.15 12.87 8.24
N LEU A 183 -0.16 12.57 9.54
CA LEU A 183 -0.84 13.37 10.54
C LEU A 183 -0.26 14.78 10.63
N TRP A 184 1.08 14.90 10.71
CA TRP A 184 1.75 16.19 10.68
C TRP A 184 1.42 16.99 9.42
N LEU A 185 1.54 16.35 8.26
CA LEU A 185 1.25 16.98 6.98
C LEU A 185 -0.19 17.49 6.93
N ALA A 186 -1.15 16.66 7.33
CA ALA A 186 -2.56 17.05 7.34
C ALA A 186 -2.83 18.21 8.30
N GLN A 187 -2.19 18.26 9.47
CA GLN A 187 -2.44 19.31 10.47
C GLN A 187 -1.76 20.64 10.11
N TYR A 188 -0.52 20.60 9.63
CA TYR A 188 0.34 21.79 9.55
C TYR A 188 0.69 22.22 8.12
N GLU A 189 0.55 21.33 7.13
CA GLU A 189 1.08 21.55 5.77
C GLU A 189 0.03 21.58 4.66
N PHE A 190 -1.20 21.17 4.98
CA PHE A 190 -2.36 21.23 4.11
C PHE A 190 -3.49 22.07 4.72
N ALA A 191 -3.94 23.07 3.98
CA ALA A 191 -5.07 23.90 4.33
C ALA A 191 -6.40 23.13 4.15
N MET A 192 -7.45 23.57 4.85
CA MET A 192 -8.77 22.94 4.80
C MET A 192 -9.31 22.72 3.38
N PRO A 193 -9.24 23.67 2.41
CA PRO A 193 -9.71 23.42 1.05
C PRO A 193 -8.95 22.31 0.31
N GLU A 194 -7.66 22.13 0.59
CA GLU A 194 -6.85 21.03 0.04
C GLU A 194 -7.32 19.69 0.62
N ARG A 195 -7.53 19.62 1.94
CA ARG A 195 -7.98 18.40 2.65
C ARG A 195 -9.40 17.95 2.28
N GLU A 196 -10.23 18.91 1.88
CA GLU A 196 -11.61 18.68 1.43
C GLU A 196 -11.72 18.43 -0.08
N TYR A 197 -10.59 18.29 -0.79
CA TYR A 197 -10.53 18.07 -2.24
C TYR A 197 -11.22 19.17 -3.08
N LYS A 198 -11.44 20.37 -2.51
CA LYS A 198 -12.09 21.50 -3.21
C LYS A 198 -11.23 22.07 -4.34
N LEU A 199 -9.92 21.85 -4.30
CA LEU A 199 -8.98 22.30 -5.34
C LEU A 199 -8.83 21.30 -6.50
N GLY A 200 -9.42 20.10 -6.40
CA GLY A 200 -9.30 19.05 -7.41
C GLY A 200 -7.85 18.85 -7.87
N MET A 201 -7.63 18.79 -9.18
CA MET A 201 -6.31 18.56 -9.79
C MET A 201 -5.43 19.81 -9.89
N LEU A 202 -5.89 20.98 -9.42
CA LEU A 202 -5.18 22.26 -9.63
C LEU A 202 -3.73 22.23 -9.10
N MET A 203 -3.53 21.54 -7.98
CA MET A 203 -2.22 21.47 -7.31
C MET A 203 -1.38 20.27 -7.73
N TRP A 204 -1.90 19.40 -8.60
CA TRP A 204 -1.16 18.25 -9.13
C TRP A 204 -0.20 18.72 -10.24
N PRO A 205 1.06 18.23 -10.31
CA PRO A 205 1.71 17.25 -9.43
C PRO A 205 2.50 17.83 -8.25
N GLN A 206 2.45 19.14 -8.02
CA GLN A 206 3.36 19.81 -7.11
C GLN A 206 3.01 19.63 -5.62
N TRP A 207 1.74 19.75 -5.20
CA TRP A 207 1.34 19.58 -3.80
C TRP A 207 -0.13 19.21 -3.66
N HIS A 208 -0.46 17.93 -3.86
CA HIS A 208 -1.85 17.49 -3.95
C HIS A 208 -2.24 16.56 -2.78
N TYR A 209 -3.35 16.86 -2.11
CA TYR A 209 -3.78 16.11 -0.92
C TYR A 209 -4.09 14.63 -1.20
N GLY A 210 -4.52 14.29 -2.42
CA GLY A 210 -4.70 12.89 -2.82
C GLY A 210 -3.42 12.03 -2.70
N VAL A 211 -2.25 12.67 -2.58
CA VAL A 211 -0.93 12.02 -2.54
C VAL A 211 -0.32 12.07 -1.14
N LEU A 212 -1.12 12.43 -0.12
CA LEU A 212 -0.70 12.52 1.28
C LEU A 212 0.05 11.27 1.78
N LEU A 213 -0.40 10.07 1.43
CA LEU A 213 0.27 8.82 1.79
C LEU A 213 1.71 8.78 1.28
N LEU A 214 1.94 9.12 0.01
CA LEU A 214 3.28 9.10 -0.59
C LEU A 214 4.17 10.18 0.01
N TYR A 215 3.62 11.35 0.35
CA TYR A 215 4.34 12.41 1.06
C TYR A 215 4.72 11.99 2.49
N GLY A 216 3.79 11.39 3.24
CA GLY A 216 4.07 10.89 4.59
C GLY A 216 5.11 9.77 4.57
N GLN A 217 4.99 8.85 3.62
CA GLN A 217 5.94 7.78 3.41
C GLN A 217 7.32 8.31 2.97
N HIS A 218 7.37 9.37 2.17
CA HIS A 218 8.62 10.02 1.78
C HIS A 218 9.43 10.47 2.99
N LEU A 219 8.76 11.16 3.92
CA LEU A 219 9.37 11.65 5.16
C LEU A 219 9.82 10.47 6.03
N ALA A 220 8.95 9.47 6.20
CA ALA A 220 9.23 8.28 6.98
C ALA A 220 10.46 7.52 6.50
N LEU A 221 10.51 7.15 5.23
CA LEU A 221 11.60 6.37 4.66
C LEU A 221 12.92 7.14 4.63
N ASN A 222 12.88 8.43 4.27
CA ASN A 222 14.09 9.25 4.31
C ASN A 222 14.67 9.34 5.72
N HIS A 223 13.80 9.43 6.74
CA HIS A 223 14.22 9.44 8.13
C HIS A 223 14.84 8.10 8.54
N LEU A 224 14.09 7.00 8.38
CA LEU A 224 14.50 5.66 8.81
C LEU A 224 15.78 5.19 8.12
N VAL A 225 15.96 5.51 6.83
CA VAL A 225 17.19 5.20 6.09
C VAL A 225 18.36 6.04 6.60
N ALA A 226 18.16 7.35 6.80
CA ALA A 226 19.24 8.24 7.23
C ALA A 226 19.79 7.90 8.64
N ILE A 227 18.95 7.33 9.51
CA ILE A 227 19.34 6.85 10.85
C ILE A 227 19.72 5.37 10.87
N ASN A 228 19.85 4.72 9.71
CA ASN A 228 20.21 3.31 9.56
C ASN A 228 19.28 2.31 10.25
N GLN A 229 17.99 2.64 10.43
CA GLN A 229 17.00 1.70 10.95
C GLN A 229 16.45 0.74 9.89
N ILE A 230 16.50 1.14 8.61
CA ILE A 230 16.04 0.32 7.50
C ILE A 230 16.99 0.44 6.31
N ARG A 231 17.19 -0.65 5.57
CA ARG A 231 17.86 -0.63 4.27
C ARG A 231 16.83 -0.87 3.17
N ILE A 232 16.80 0.04 2.21
CA ILE A 232 15.83 -0.02 1.11
C ILE A 232 16.48 -0.23 -0.26
N LEU A 233 15.70 -0.79 -1.18
CA LEU A 233 15.99 -0.85 -2.60
C LEU A 233 14.81 -0.26 -3.38
N ILE A 234 15.06 0.70 -4.27
CA ILE A 234 14.04 1.16 -5.20
C ILE A 234 13.94 0.14 -6.34
N GLY A 235 12.85 -0.62 -6.34
CA GLY A 235 12.59 -1.72 -7.27
C GLY A 235 12.15 -1.27 -8.66
N GLN A 236 12.90 -0.38 -9.31
CA GLN A 236 12.49 0.31 -10.54
C GLN A 236 12.16 -0.61 -11.74
N HIS A 237 12.64 -1.85 -11.73
CA HIS A 237 12.34 -2.89 -12.73
C HIS A 237 11.65 -4.13 -12.15
N LEU A 238 11.34 -4.08 -10.85
CA LEU A 238 10.72 -5.17 -10.10
C LEU A 238 9.26 -4.84 -9.81
N LEU A 239 9.02 -3.68 -9.19
CA LEU A 239 7.72 -3.25 -8.69
C LEU A 239 7.17 -2.08 -9.52
N ASP A 240 5.85 -1.91 -9.47
CA ASP A 240 4.97 -0.93 -10.12
C ASP A 240 5.30 -0.64 -11.58
N GLN A 241 5.62 -1.69 -12.34
CA GLN A 241 5.85 -1.59 -13.78
C GLN A 241 4.55 -1.19 -14.49
N SER A 242 4.62 -0.30 -15.48
CA SER A 242 3.40 0.15 -16.16
C SER A 242 2.72 -1.00 -16.90
N THR A 243 1.39 -1.11 -16.83
CA THR A 243 0.64 -2.01 -17.72
C THR A 243 0.87 -1.69 -19.19
N THR A 244 1.23 -0.45 -19.51
CA THR A 244 1.50 0.00 -20.88
C THR A 244 2.94 -0.23 -21.34
N ASP A 245 3.82 -0.72 -20.46
CA ASP A 245 5.24 -0.94 -20.77
C ASP A 245 5.45 -2.09 -21.77
N ASN A 246 5.96 -1.75 -22.94
CA ASN A 246 6.26 -2.68 -24.04
C ASN A 246 7.76 -3.02 -24.15
N THR A 247 8.57 -2.66 -23.16
CA THR A 247 10.02 -2.91 -23.19
C THR A 247 10.30 -4.42 -23.13
N VAL A 248 10.86 -4.96 -24.22
CA VAL A 248 11.07 -6.40 -24.43
C VAL A 248 11.99 -7.02 -23.37
N GLU A 249 13.01 -6.28 -22.91
CA GLU A 249 13.98 -6.78 -21.93
C GLU A 249 13.33 -7.25 -20.62
N TYR A 250 12.41 -6.46 -20.04
CA TYR A 250 11.73 -6.82 -18.78
C TYR A 250 10.79 -8.02 -18.91
N ILE A 251 10.26 -8.25 -20.11
CA ILE A 251 9.43 -9.43 -20.42
C ILE A 251 10.32 -10.68 -20.45
N THR A 252 11.53 -10.56 -21.01
CA THR A 252 12.45 -11.69 -21.21
C THR A 252 13.31 -12.03 -19.98
N GLN A 253 13.67 -11.04 -19.15
CA GLN A 253 14.57 -11.23 -18.01
C GLN A 253 13.87 -11.73 -16.74
N GLY A 254 12.54 -11.75 -16.72
CA GLY A 254 11.76 -12.30 -15.62
C GLY A 254 11.83 -11.52 -14.31
N THR A 255 12.16 -10.22 -14.38
CA THR A 255 12.35 -9.37 -13.19
C THR A 255 11.06 -8.71 -12.71
N ARG A 256 10.01 -8.68 -13.52
CA ARG A 256 8.76 -7.98 -13.22
C ARG A 256 7.89 -8.75 -12.21
N LEU A 257 7.57 -8.13 -11.09
CA LEU A 257 6.81 -8.73 -9.99
C LEU A 257 5.35 -8.29 -9.96
N ASN A 258 5.07 -7.02 -10.26
CA ASN A 258 3.70 -6.52 -10.37
C ASN A 258 3.59 -5.46 -11.49
N LEU A 259 2.37 -5.27 -11.97
CA LEU A 259 2.01 -4.34 -13.04
C LEU A 259 0.98 -3.34 -12.52
N HIS A 260 1.31 -2.07 -12.51
CA HIS A 260 0.45 -1.00 -12.03
C HIS A 260 -0.36 -0.38 -13.17
N CYS A 261 -1.67 -0.27 -12.98
CA CYS A 261 -2.61 0.33 -13.92
C CYS A 261 -2.68 1.84 -13.70
N TRP A 262 -1.60 2.53 -14.06
CA TRP A 262 -1.54 4.00 -14.04
C TRP A 262 -2.65 4.60 -14.92
N HIS A 263 -3.02 5.86 -14.69
CA HIS A 263 -4.03 6.52 -15.51
C HIS A 263 -3.53 6.64 -16.96
N THR A 264 -4.22 5.97 -17.87
CA THR A 264 -3.90 5.90 -19.29
C THR A 264 -5.15 5.54 -20.09
N ASP A 265 -5.17 5.99 -21.33
CA ASP A 265 -6.15 5.58 -22.35
C ASP A 265 -5.56 4.53 -23.31
N GLU A 266 -4.31 4.11 -23.09
CA GLU A 266 -3.64 3.06 -23.86
C GLU A 266 -4.15 1.65 -23.49
N ARG A 267 -3.71 0.63 -24.25
CA ARG A 267 -4.21 -0.75 -24.09
C ARG A 267 -3.88 -1.34 -22.72
N PHE A 268 -4.95 -1.83 -22.11
CA PHE A 268 -5.28 -1.96 -20.68
C PHE A 268 -5.38 -0.62 -19.91
N SER A 269 -6.56 -0.02 -19.97
CA SER A 269 -7.05 1.03 -19.07
C SER A 269 -8.04 0.46 -18.04
N LYS A 270 -7.81 0.77 -16.76
CA LYS A 270 -8.70 0.38 -15.65
C LYS A 270 -10.07 1.07 -15.71
N PHE A 271 -10.14 2.26 -16.32
CA PHE A 271 -11.41 2.97 -16.51
C PHE A 271 -12.27 2.26 -17.54
N ALA A 272 -11.72 1.94 -18.71
CA ALA A 272 -12.40 1.11 -19.72
C ALA A 272 -12.78 -0.29 -19.18
N PHE A 273 -11.96 -0.88 -18.30
CA PHE A 273 -12.34 -2.14 -17.63
C PHE A 273 -13.58 -1.96 -16.76
N LYS A 274 -13.58 -0.94 -15.90
CA LYS A 274 -14.68 -0.60 -15.00
C LYS A 274 -15.97 -0.27 -15.76
N ASP A 275 -15.85 0.43 -16.89
CA ASP A 275 -16.99 0.86 -17.71
C ASP A 275 -17.51 -0.25 -18.64
N GLY A 276 -16.91 -1.45 -18.58
CA GLY A 276 -17.37 -2.63 -19.30
C GLY A 276 -16.98 -2.65 -20.77
N GLU A 277 -16.07 -1.79 -21.23
CA GLU A 277 -15.67 -1.69 -22.64
C GLU A 277 -15.09 -3.01 -23.18
N TYR A 278 -14.44 -3.79 -22.30
CA TYR A 278 -13.89 -5.11 -22.68
C TYR A 278 -14.90 -6.26 -22.61
N ASN A 279 -16.22 -6.02 -22.49
CA ASN A 279 -17.21 -7.10 -22.37
C ASN A 279 -17.37 -7.93 -23.66
N ARG A 280 -17.01 -7.35 -24.81
CA ARG A 280 -17.05 -8.03 -26.12
C ARG A 280 -15.68 -8.54 -26.56
N THR A 281 -14.65 -8.36 -25.73
CA THR A 281 -13.28 -8.75 -26.05
C THR A 281 -13.09 -10.24 -25.75
N GLU A 282 -12.66 -11.01 -26.75
CA GLU A 282 -12.44 -12.44 -26.59
C GLU A 282 -11.08 -12.77 -25.97
N LEU A 283 -11.08 -13.61 -24.93
CA LEU A 283 -9.86 -14.09 -24.25
C LEU A 283 -8.85 -14.74 -25.20
N LYS A 284 -9.34 -15.41 -26.26
CA LYS A 284 -8.49 -16.13 -27.24
C LYS A 284 -7.48 -15.21 -27.94
N GLN A 285 -7.75 -13.91 -28.01
CA GLN A 285 -6.88 -12.91 -28.64
C GLN A 285 -5.65 -12.55 -27.78
N TYR A 286 -5.61 -12.96 -26.50
CA TYR A 286 -4.58 -12.56 -25.52
C TYR A 286 -3.89 -13.75 -24.86
N LYS A 287 -3.82 -14.90 -25.56
CA LYS A 287 -3.15 -16.11 -25.03
C LYS A 287 -1.63 -15.96 -24.92
N ASP A 288 -1.04 -15.08 -25.73
CA ASP A 288 0.38 -14.78 -25.70
C ASP A 288 0.65 -13.64 -24.71
N ASP A 289 0.96 -13.99 -23.46
CA ASP A 289 1.36 -13.05 -22.40
C ASP A 289 2.76 -12.44 -22.61
N LYS A 290 3.15 -12.19 -23.85
CA LYS A 290 4.48 -11.71 -24.21
C LYS A 290 4.63 -10.20 -23.98
N SER A 291 3.66 -9.53 -23.37
CA SER A 291 3.76 -8.13 -22.99
C SER A 291 3.01 -7.83 -21.68
N ALA A 292 3.37 -6.73 -21.02
CA ALA A 292 2.64 -6.24 -19.84
C ALA A 292 1.15 -6.03 -20.15
N GLN A 293 0.87 -5.42 -21.29
CA GLN A 293 -0.47 -5.13 -21.78
C GLN A 293 -1.28 -6.41 -22.02
N ALA A 294 -0.69 -7.40 -22.70
CA ALA A 294 -1.36 -8.67 -22.99
C ALA A 294 -1.67 -9.44 -21.71
N TYR A 295 -0.71 -9.48 -20.77
CA TYR A 295 -0.92 -10.11 -19.46
C TYR A 295 -2.03 -9.43 -18.65
N ALA A 296 -1.98 -8.10 -18.53
CA ALA A 296 -3.01 -7.32 -17.81
C ALA A 296 -4.40 -7.53 -18.42
N MET A 297 -4.50 -7.49 -19.76
CA MET A 297 -5.75 -7.77 -20.47
C MET A 297 -6.23 -9.19 -20.23
N ARG A 298 -5.35 -10.20 -20.34
CA ARG A 298 -5.72 -11.60 -20.09
C ARG A 298 -6.26 -11.77 -18.68
N MET A 299 -5.54 -11.29 -17.66
CA MET A 299 -5.95 -11.40 -16.25
C MET A 299 -7.31 -10.73 -16.00
N ALA A 300 -7.53 -9.56 -16.59
CA ALA A 300 -8.79 -8.83 -16.48
C ALA A 300 -9.96 -9.55 -17.18
N LEU A 301 -9.73 -10.14 -18.36
CA LEU A 301 -10.76 -10.93 -19.04
C LEU A 301 -11.04 -12.23 -18.27
N GLU A 302 -10.01 -12.94 -17.80
CA GLU A 302 -10.16 -14.14 -16.97
C GLU A 302 -10.97 -13.87 -15.70
N SER A 303 -10.78 -12.71 -15.05
CA SER A 303 -11.56 -12.35 -13.86
C SER A 303 -13.06 -12.14 -14.14
N LYS A 304 -13.47 -11.95 -15.41
CA LYS A 304 -14.90 -11.88 -15.79
C LYS A 304 -15.51 -13.26 -16.00
N TYR A 305 -14.71 -14.26 -16.37
CA TYR A 305 -15.17 -15.61 -16.64
C TYR A 305 -15.15 -16.51 -15.41
N MET A 306 -14.46 -16.12 -14.33
CA MET A 306 -14.50 -16.83 -13.06
C MET A 306 -15.80 -16.56 -12.31
N THR A 307 -16.61 -17.59 -12.15
CA THR A 307 -17.71 -17.60 -11.19
C THR A 307 -17.18 -17.54 -9.75
N LEU A 308 -18.01 -17.09 -8.81
CA LEU A 308 -17.66 -17.11 -7.37
C LEU A 308 -17.31 -18.54 -6.89
N GLU A 309 -17.95 -19.55 -7.46
CA GLU A 309 -17.68 -20.96 -7.19
C GLU A 309 -16.32 -21.40 -7.73
N GLU A 310 -15.95 -20.99 -8.95
CA GLU A 310 -14.63 -21.25 -9.53
C GLU A 310 -13.51 -20.54 -8.76
N MET A 311 -13.71 -19.29 -8.32
CA MET A 311 -12.75 -18.58 -7.45
C MET A 311 -12.53 -19.34 -6.13
N ALA A 312 -13.60 -19.87 -5.53
CA ALA A 312 -13.53 -20.64 -4.28
C ALA A 312 -12.94 -22.05 -4.48
N ALA A 313 -13.01 -22.61 -5.70
CA ALA A 313 -12.42 -23.90 -6.06
C ALA A 313 -10.92 -23.78 -6.40
N TYR A 314 -10.50 -22.69 -7.05
CA TYR A 314 -9.11 -22.45 -7.43
C TYR A 314 -8.17 -22.33 -6.22
N GLY A 315 -8.67 -21.82 -5.09
CA GLY A 315 -7.93 -21.79 -3.83
C GLY A 315 -7.77 -23.15 -3.13
N ARG A 316 -8.52 -24.18 -3.56
CA ARG A 316 -8.50 -25.53 -2.97
C ARG A 316 -7.81 -26.56 -3.86
N ASN A 317 -7.87 -26.39 -5.17
CA ASN A 317 -7.36 -27.35 -6.15
C ASN A 317 -6.31 -26.70 -7.06
N LYS A 318 -5.04 -26.80 -6.67
CA LYS A 318 -3.91 -27.01 -7.58
C LYS A 318 -2.65 -27.36 -6.78
N SER A 319 -2.39 -28.65 -6.63
CA SER A 319 -1.03 -29.15 -6.81
C SER A 319 -0.60 -28.71 -8.21
N LEU A 320 0.39 -27.81 -8.28
CA LEU A 320 0.99 -27.42 -9.56
C LEU A 320 1.56 -28.70 -10.22
N PRO A 321 1.36 -28.90 -11.53
CA PRO A 321 2.03 -30.00 -12.22
C PRO A 321 3.54 -29.80 -12.14
N SER A 322 4.23 -30.90 -11.85
CA SER A 322 5.68 -31.07 -11.68
C SER A 322 6.51 -30.45 -12.79
#